data_AF-A0A8T7ASH3-F1
#
_entry.id   AF-A0A8T7ASH3-F1
#
_cell.length_a   1.000
_cell.length_b   1.000
_cell.length_c   1.000
_cell.angle_alpha   90.00
_cell.angle_beta   90.00
_cell.angle_gamma   90.00
#
_symmetry.space_group_name_H-M   'P 1'
#
loop_
_entity.id
_entity.type
_entity.pdbx_description
1 polymer ?
#
loop_
_entity_poly.entity_id
_entity_poly.type
_entity_poly.pdbx_seq_one_letter_code
_entity_poly.pdbx_strand_id
1 'polypeptide(L)'
;MAVVEVRRRVKAHISMVWSIVSDLEGDPGLPPAARRMEMLETADGSLRRRLTGRDGNHWEEERVGLEEGRLYSMAVTGDFPVPAAQLRYTCSVAEDAGTVLIRLYFDYRPKFGVLGRMFDRFSGRSRLQTYAMELLDNWVRIIHAREWAYRVTARSIIEEKGGHVHAVAPSTSVSEVVQILREHRIGSVLVLDDHGNIAGVLSERDVVRGLAEESVDVLNSPASAIMTTNVITAGPDDNMMSVMACMSDRRIRHLPVVEDDQVLGLISIGDVIKARISELEGESETLLDYIEARRWHELYKEVGPAAYAES
;
A
#
# COMPACT_ATOMS: atom_id res chain seq x y z
N MET A 1 5.97 30.98 -22.03
CA MET A 1 6.40 29.75 -21.36
C MET A 1 6.41 30.05 -19.89
N ALA A 2 5.65 29.31 -19.10
CA ALA A 2 5.68 29.47 -17.66
C ALA A 2 6.01 28.10 -17.07
N VAL A 3 6.78 28.15 -15.98
CA VAL A 3 7.49 27.01 -15.44
C VAL A 3 7.11 26.89 -13.98
N VAL A 4 6.84 25.65 -13.56
CA VAL A 4 6.66 25.26 -12.18
C VAL A 4 7.70 24.21 -11.86
N GLU A 5 8.52 24.49 -10.85
CA GLU A 5 9.50 23.55 -10.32
C GLU A 5 9.20 23.35 -8.83
N VAL A 6 9.10 22.10 -8.41
CA VAL A 6 9.00 21.69 -7.02
C VAL A 6 10.07 20.65 -6.72
N ARG A 7 10.53 20.61 -5.47
CA ARG A 7 11.59 19.69 -5.04
C ARG A 7 11.37 19.19 -3.62
N ARG A 8 11.73 17.93 -3.37
CA ARG A 8 11.74 17.35 -2.02
C ARG A 8 12.99 16.53 -1.81
N ARG A 9 13.52 16.56 -0.59
CA ARG A 9 14.50 15.58 -0.12
C ARG A 9 13.78 14.51 0.68
N VAL A 10 14.16 13.26 0.45
CA VAL A 10 13.61 12.10 1.14
C VAL A 10 14.77 11.23 1.61
N LYS A 11 14.66 10.69 2.83
CA LYS A 11 15.64 9.76 3.37
C LYS A 11 15.22 8.34 3.01
N ALA A 12 15.61 7.89 1.82
CA ALA A 12 15.34 6.55 1.31
C ALA A 12 16.40 6.15 0.29
N HIS A 13 16.47 4.87 -0.06
CA HIS A 13 17.36 4.39 -1.12
C HIS A 13 16.89 4.87 -2.50
N ILE A 14 17.80 5.30 -3.37
CA ILE A 14 17.44 5.89 -4.68
C ILE A 14 16.65 4.94 -5.57
N SER A 15 16.91 3.63 -5.52
CA SER A 15 16.13 2.64 -6.29
C SER A 15 14.65 2.61 -5.86
N MET A 16 14.37 2.71 -4.56
CA MET A 16 12.99 2.76 -4.06
C MET A 16 12.30 4.03 -4.51
N VAL A 17 12.96 5.17 -4.37
CA VAL A 17 12.42 6.45 -4.86
C VAL A 17 12.16 6.39 -6.36
N TRP A 18 13.12 5.87 -7.12
CA TRP A 18 13.00 5.70 -8.57
C TRP A 18 11.81 4.83 -8.96
N SER A 19 11.63 3.66 -8.34
CA SER A 19 10.50 2.76 -8.62
C SER A 19 9.15 3.45 -8.44
N ILE A 20 9.03 4.37 -7.47
CA ILE A 20 7.78 5.07 -7.13
C ILE A 20 7.53 6.25 -8.08
N VAL A 21 8.55 7.04 -8.41
CA VAL A 21 8.35 8.26 -9.23
C VAL A 21 8.34 7.98 -10.73
N SER A 22 8.83 6.82 -11.16
CA SER A 22 8.90 6.44 -12.57
C SER A 22 7.73 5.59 -13.04
N ASP A 23 6.90 5.08 -12.11
CA ASP A 23 5.75 4.22 -12.41
C ASP A 23 6.15 2.94 -13.22
N LEU A 24 7.42 2.51 -13.13
CA LEU A 24 7.99 1.44 -13.98
C LEU A 24 7.81 0.02 -13.43
N GLU A 25 7.58 -0.14 -12.12
CA GLU A 25 7.69 -1.43 -11.44
C GLU A 25 6.36 -1.98 -10.86
N GLY A 26 5.20 -1.37 -11.14
CA GLY A 26 3.91 -1.84 -10.61
C GLY A 26 2.71 -0.95 -10.92
N ASP A 27 1.54 -1.26 -10.34
CA ASP A 27 0.35 -0.40 -10.42
C ASP A 27 0.70 0.97 -9.81
N PRO A 28 0.74 2.06 -10.61
CA PRO A 28 1.26 3.34 -10.15
C PRO A 28 0.35 4.05 -9.12
N GLY A 29 -0.76 3.41 -8.75
CA GLY A 29 -1.80 4.01 -7.96
C GLY A 29 -2.46 5.15 -8.72
N LEU A 30 -3.51 5.72 -8.12
CA LEU A 30 -4.18 6.88 -8.69
C LEU A 30 -3.43 8.16 -8.27
N PRO A 31 -2.97 9.00 -9.22
CA PRO A 31 -2.51 10.34 -8.88
C PRO A 31 -3.57 11.09 -8.05
N PRO A 32 -3.19 12.00 -7.12
CA PRO A 32 -4.12 12.58 -6.13
C PRO A 32 -5.42 13.18 -6.71
N ALA A 33 -5.31 13.78 -7.89
CA ALA A 33 -6.41 14.42 -8.60
C ALA A 33 -7.29 13.44 -9.42
N ALA A 34 -6.80 12.23 -9.68
CA ALA A 34 -7.50 11.20 -10.41
C ALA A 34 -8.43 10.39 -9.49
N ARG A 35 -9.62 10.10 -10.01
CA ARG A 35 -10.57 9.14 -9.44
C ARG A 35 -10.46 7.77 -10.11
N ARG A 36 -10.00 7.73 -11.35
CA ARG A 36 -9.85 6.52 -12.17
C ARG A 36 -8.70 6.70 -13.13
N MET A 37 -7.99 5.61 -13.38
CA MET A 37 -6.89 5.51 -14.34
C MET A 37 -7.11 4.26 -15.18
N GLU A 38 -6.84 4.39 -16.48
CA GLU A 38 -6.93 3.30 -17.45
C GLU A 38 -5.62 3.25 -18.22
N MET A 39 -4.95 2.11 -18.21
CA MET A 39 -3.77 1.89 -19.05
C MET A 39 -4.22 1.74 -20.51
N LEU A 40 -3.51 2.42 -21.42
CA LEU A 40 -3.77 2.37 -22.85
C LEU A 40 -2.70 1.51 -23.50
N GLU A 41 -3.11 0.54 -24.32
CA GLU A 41 -2.19 -0.29 -25.09
C GLU A 41 -1.41 0.55 -26.10
N THR A 42 -0.10 0.33 -26.16
CA THR A 42 0.81 0.98 -27.10
C THR A 42 1.55 -0.08 -27.89
N ALA A 43 1.76 0.18 -29.18
CA ALA A 43 2.41 -0.79 -30.08
C ALA A 43 3.89 -1.02 -29.76
N ASP A 44 4.52 -0.08 -29.08
CA ASP A 44 5.93 -0.09 -28.67
C ASP A 44 6.13 -0.44 -27.19
N GLY A 45 5.06 -0.76 -26.46
CA GLY A 45 5.10 -1.01 -25.01
C GLY A 45 5.43 0.24 -24.19
N SER A 46 5.35 1.44 -24.78
CA SER A 46 5.48 2.69 -24.05
C SER A 46 4.34 2.88 -23.04
N LEU A 47 4.64 3.53 -21.90
CA LEU A 47 3.61 3.81 -20.91
C LEU A 47 2.69 4.90 -21.45
N ARG A 48 1.39 4.57 -21.57
CA ARG A 48 0.32 5.53 -21.86
C ARG A 48 -0.88 5.23 -21.00
N ARG A 49 -1.50 6.28 -20.45
CA ARG A 49 -2.66 6.13 -19.57
C ARG A 49 -3.66 7.26 -19.75
N ARG A 50 -4.94 6.96 -19.50
CA ARG A 50 -6.02 7.94 -19.41
C ARG A 50 -6.46 8.08 -17.96
N LEU A 51 -6.58 9.31 -17.50
CA LEU A 51 -7.00 9.65 -16.16
C LEU A 51 -8.31 10.43 -16.18
N THR A 52 -9.16 10.14 -15.21
CA THR A 52 -10.41 10.85 -14.96
C THR A 52 -10.33 11.54 -13.61
N GLY A 53 -10.49 12.85 -13.62
CA GLY A 53 -10.47 13.70 -12.44
C GLY A 53 -11.72 13.56 -11.59
N ARG A 54 -11.64 14.01 -10.33
CA ARG A 54 -12.80 14.04 -9.43
C ARG A 54 -13.89 15.02 -9.88
N ASP A 55 -13.50 16.04 -10.62
CA ASP A 55 -14.35 17.04 -11.26
C ASP A 55 -14.92 16.60 -12.61
N GLY A 56 -14.63 15.36 -13.04
CA GLY A 56 -15.08 14.81 -14.31
C GLY A 56 -14.20 15.20 -15.51
N ASN A 57 -13.11 15.95 -15.30
CA ASN A 57 -12.17 16.25 -16.38
C ASN A 57 -11.37 15.01 -16.78
N HIS A 58 -10.89 14.98 -18.02
CA HIS A 58 -10.07 13.88 -18.54
C HIS A 58 -8.76 14.37 -19.11
N TRP A 59 -7.70 13.61 -18.88
CA TRP A 59 -6.41 13.82 -19.52
C TRP A 59 -5.72 12.49 -19.80
N GLU A 60 -4.82 12.50 -20.77
CA GLU A 60 -3.95 11.39 -21.09
C GLU A 60 -2.51 11.77 -20.79
N GLU A 61 -1.75 10.80 -20.33
CA GLU A 61 -0.33 10.93 -20.12
C GLU A 61 0.41 9.87 -20.94
N GLU A 62 1.48 10.29 -21.59
CA GLU A 62 2.33 9.45 -22.44
C GLU A 62 3.80 9.67 -22.09
N ARG A 63 4.53 8.57 -21.91
CA ARG A 63 5.96 8.62 -21.64
C ARG A 63 6.73 9.03 -22.88
N VAL A 64 7.48 10.13 -22.75
CA VAL A 64 8.22 10.76 -23.85
C VAL A 64 9.72 10.86 -23.59
N GLY A 65 10.19 10.40 -22.43
CA GLY A 65 11.61 10.33 -22.10
C GLY A 65 11.84 9.45 -20.87
N LEU A 66 12.91 8.65 -20.92
CA LEU A 66 13.30 7.75 -19.85
C LEU A 66 14.83 7.55 -19.88
N GLU A 67 15.50 7.92 -18.80
CA GLU A 67 16.86 7.53 -18.47
C GLU A 67 16.82 6.83 -17.12
N GLU A 68 17.06 5.53 -17.12
CA GLU A 68 16.91 4.68 -15.95
C GLU A 68 17.72 5.19 -14.74
N GLY A 69 17.06 5.25 -13.58
CA GLY A 69 17.61 5.77 -12.33
C GLY A 69 17.88 7.28 -12.30
N ARG A 70 17.56 8.03 -13.36
CA ARG A 70 17.96 9.45 -13.50
C ARG A 70 16.82 10.39 -13.88
N LEU A 71 16.10 10.09 -14.96
CA LEU A 71 15.18 11.05 -15.58
C LEU A 71 13.96 10.36 -16.18
N TYR A 72 12.78 10.88 -15.88
CA TYR A 72 11.50 10.39 -16.41
C TYR A 72 10.66 11.57 -16.91
N SER A 73 10.14 11.50 -18.14
CA SER A 73 9.38 12.58 -18.76
C SER A 73 8.05 12.10 -19.33
N MET A 74 7.00 12.87 -19.05
CA MET A 74 5.63 12.60 -19.45
C MET A 74 5.05 13.80 -20.21
N ALA A 75 4.41 13.53 -21.34
CA ALA A 75 3.58 14.50 -22.04
C ALA A 75 2.13 14.32 -21.58
N VAL A 76 1.45 15.43 -21.32
CA VAL A 76 0.08 15.45 -20.83
C VAL A 76 -0.80 16.18 -21.84
N THR A 77 -1.89 15.53 -22.23
CA THR A 77 -2.89 16.08 -23.15
C THR A 77 -4.28 15.97 -22.57
N GLY A 78 -5.05 17.07 -22.55
CA GLY A 78 -6.42 17.08 -22.05
C GLY A 78 -6.72 18.34 -21.24
N ASP A 79 -7.76 18.27 -20.42
CA ASP A 79 -8.33 19.43 -19.71
C ASP A 79 -7.88 19.54 -18.25
N PHE A 80 -6.72 18.98 -17.91
CA PHE A 80 -6.21 18.95 -16.55
C PHE A 80 -4.68 19.09 -16.48
N PRO A 81 -4.12 19.83 -15.50
CA PRO A 81 -4.76 20.77 -14.58
C PRO A 81 -4.99 22.17 -15.19
N VAL A 82 -4.55 22.37 -16.45
CA VAL A 82 -4.70 23.62 -17.21
C VAL A 82 -5.43 23.32 -18.52
N PRO A 83 -6.69 23.75 -18.68
CA PRO A 83 -7.45 23.50 -19.91
C PRO A 83 -6.75 24.07 -21.14
N ALA A 84 -6.79 23.32 -22.24
CA ALA A 84 -6.22 23.73 -23.51
C ALA A 84 -4.73 24.19 -23.45
N ALA A 85 -3.92 23.53 -22.62
CA ALA A 85 -2.46 23.66 -22.65
C ALA A 85 -1.82 22.41 -23.28
N GLN A 86 -0.62 22.56 -23.84
CA GLN A 86 0.33 21.46 -23.97
C GLN A 86 1.17 21.46 -22.70
N LEU A 87 1.20 20.34 -21.99
CA LEU A 87 1.93 20.19 -20.74
C LEU A 87 2.93 19.05 -20.87
N ARG A 88 4.15 19.26 -20.39
CA ARG A 88 5.14 18.21 -20.18
C ARG A 88 5.65 18.32 -18.76
N TYR A 89 5.69 17.21 -18.04
CA TYR A 89 6.40 17.15 -16.77
C TYR A 89 7.59 16.22 -16.84
N THR A 90 8.61 16.54 -16.06
CA THR A 90 9.86 15.79 -15.98
C THR A 90 10.25 15.65 -14.53
N CYS A 91 10.43 14.40 -14.11
CA CYS A 91 10.91 14.03 -12.80
C CYS A 91 12.38 13.62 -12.93
N SER A 92 13.24 14.14 -12.06
CA SER A 92 14.62 13.67 -11.92
C SER A 92 14.89 13.32 -10.47
N VAL A 93 15.64 12.24 -10.26
CA VAL A 93 16.12 11.84 -8.94
C VAL A 93 17.65 11.88 -8.92
N ALA A 94 18.21 12.32 -7.80
CA ALA A 94 19.64 12.34 -7.59
C ALA A 94 19.96 12.12 -6.12
N GLU A 95 21.02 11.37 -5.83
CA GLU A 95 21.57 11.30 -4.48
C GLU A 95 22.19 12.64 -4.08
N ASP A 96 21.91 13.10 -2.87
CA ASP A 96 22.38 14.34 -2.29
C ASP A 96 22.64 14.11 -0.79
N ALA A 97 23.92 13.95 -0.42
CA ALA A 97 24.38 13.83 0.97
C ALA A 97 23.63 12.80 1.84
N GLY A 98 23.44 11.58 1.32
CA GLY A 98 22.74 10.50 2.03
C GLY A 98 21.22 10.61 2.04
N THR A 99 20.67 11.53 1.24
CA THR A 99 19.24 11.63 0.91
C THR A 99 19.05 11.57 -0.60
N VAL A 100 17.81 11.42 -1.05
CA VAL A 100 17.46 11.49 -2.47
C VAL A 100 16.67 12.77 -2.72
N LEU A 101 17.16 13.58 -3.65
CA LEU A 101 16.51 14.79 -4.12
C LEU A 101 15.63 14.47 -5.32
N ILE A 102 14.32 14.61 -5.14
CA ILE A 102 13.31 14.54 -6.20
C ILE A 102 13.08 15.95 -6.73
N ARG A 103 13.23 16.17 -8.04
CA ARG A 103 12.85 17.41 -8.71
C ARG A 103 11.78 17.12 -9.74
N LEU A 104 10.68 17.85 -9.66
CA LEU A 104 9.58 17.75 -10.60
C LEU A 104 9.42 19.11 -11.29
N TYR A 105 9.52 19.08 -12.61
CA TYR A 105 9.54 20.24 -13.47
C TYR A 105 8.39 20.16 -14.47
N PHE A 106 7.54 21.17 -14.53
CA PHE A 106 6.46 21.28 -15.50
C PHE A 106 6.74 22.42 -16.50
N ASP A 107 6.77 22.06 -17.78
CA ASP A 107 6.73 23.00 -18.91
C ASP A 107 5.31 23.03 -19.49
N TYR A 108 4.68 24.21 -19.48
CA TYR A 108 3.36 24.38 -20.07
C TYR A 108 3.30 25.50 -21.11
N ARG A 109 2.57 25.22 -22.18
CA ARG A 109 2.34 26.13 -23.31
C ARG A 109 0.84 26.28 -23.58
N PRO A 110 0.25 27.47 -23.38
CA PRO A 110 -1.15 27.71 -23.71
C PRO A 110 -1.39 27.58 -25.22
N LYS A 111 -2.52 26.97 -25.61
CA LYS A 111 -2.90 26.81 -27.03
C LYS A 111 -3.53 28.06 -27.67
N PHE A 112 -3.92 29.09 -26.90
CA PHE A 112 -4.62 30.28 -27.42
C PHE A 112 -3.81 31.59 -27.26
N GLY A 113 -4.04 32.55 -28.16
CA GLY A 113 -3.27 33.81 -28.37
C GLY A 113 -3.13 34.79 -27.18
N VAL A 114 -2.91 36.09 -27.44
CA VAL A 114 -2.51 37.08 -26.41
C VAL A 114 -3.45 37.12 -25.19
N LEU A 115 -4.78 37.01 -25.38
CA LEU A 115 -5.77 36.96 -24.29
C LEU A 115 -5.70 35.64 -23.48
N GLY A 116 -5.49 34.50 -24.15
CA GLY A 116 -5.29 33.20 -23.49
C GLY A 116 -4.05 33.20 -22.61
N ARG A 117 -2.94 33.81 -23.08
CA ARG A 117 -1.70 34.01 -22.31
C ARG A 117 -1.83 34.95 -21.10
N MET A 118 -2.92 35.73 -21.02
CA MET A 118 -3.15 36.68 -19.94
C MET A 118 -4.04 36.06 -18.85
N PHE A 119 -5.11 35.35 -19.24
CA PHE A 119 -5.96 34.57 -18.34
C PHE A 119 -5.21 33.40 -17.68
N ASP A 120 -4.36 32.69 -18.44
CA ASP A 120 -3.66 31.48 -17.99
C ASP A 120 -2.48 31.76 -17.04
N ARG A 121 -1.97 33.00 -17.02
CA ARG A 121 -0.78 33.37 -16.24
C ARG A 121 -1.04 33.44 -14.72
N PHE A 122 -2.28 33.69 -14.32
CA PHE A 122 -2.66 33.85 -12.91
C PHE A 122 -3.36 32.62 -12.32
N SER A 123 -4.22 31.93 -13.08
CA SER A 123 -4.98 30.77 -12.59
C SER A 123 -4.28 29.44 -12.89
N GLY A 124 -3.68 29.27 -14.07
CA GLY A 124 -3.06 28.02 -14.50
C GLY A 124 -1.79 27.68 -13.71
N ARG A 125 -0.91 28.66 -13.50
CA ARG A 125 0.34 28.47 -12.75
C ARG A 125 0.10 28.05 -11.30
N SER A 126 -0.85 28.69 -10.62
CA SER A 126 -1.19 28.37 -9.23
C SER A 126 -1.79 26.97 -9.11
N ARG A 127 -2.71 26.59 -10.02
CA ARG A 127 -3.28 25.23 -10.06
C ARG A 127 -2.21 24.17 -10.33
N LEU A 128 -1.29 24.45 -11.24
CA LEU A 128 -0.18 23.55 -11.56
C LEU A 128 0.81 23.42 -10.39
N GLN A 129 1.10 24.52 -9.69
CA GLN A 129 1.91 24.50 -8.46
C GLN A 129 1.26 23.63 -7.38
N THR A 130 -0.05 23.79 -7.15
CA THR A 130 -0.80 22.95 -6.20
C THR A 130 -0.74 21.48 -6.59
N TYR A 131 -1.04 21.14 -7.84
CA TYR A 131 -0.95 19.77 -8.33
C TYR A 131 0.46 19.17 -8.20
N ALA A 132 1.49 19.95 -8.55
CA ALA A 132 2.88 19.53 -8.43
C ALA A 132 3.26 19.20 -6.98
N MET A 133 2.81 20.03 -6.02
CA MET A 133 3.02 19.79 -4.60
C MET A 133 2.25 18.55 -4.12
N GLU A 134 0.98 18.40 -4.49
CA GLU A 134 0.17 17.23 -4.11
C GLU A 134 0.76 15.92 -4.64
N LEU A 135 1.21 15.90 -5.89
CA LEU A 135 1.85 14.72 -6.48
C LEU A 135 3.15 14.36 -5.74
N LEU A 136 3.98 15.37 -5.46
CA LEU A 136 5.22 15.19 -4.73
C LEU A 136 5.00 14.71 -3.29
N ASP A 137 4.04 15.30 -2.57
CA ASP A 137 3.69 14.90 -1.21
C ASP A 137 3.13 13.47 -1.20
N ASN A 138 2.33 13.09 -2.20
CA ASN A 138 1.85 11.71 -2.36
C ASN A 138 3.00 10.72 -2.57
N TRP A 139 3.96 11.02 -3.45
CA TRP A 139 5.14 10.17 -3.63
C TRP A 139 5.96 10.03 -2.35
N VAL A 140 6.20 11.14 -1.63
CA VAL A 140 6.92 11.11 -0.35
C VAL A 140 6.24 10.20 0.66
N ARG A 141 4.90 10.26 0.75
CA ARG A 141 4.12 9.37 1.62
C ARG A 141 4.27 7.90 1.22
N ILE A 142 4.19 7.57 -0.08
CA ILE A 142 4.44 6.21 -0.59
C ILE A 142 5.85 5.75 -0.23
N ILE A 143 6.86 6.60 -0.42
CA ILE A 143 8.27 6.27 -0.11
C ILE A 143 8.41 5.95 1.38
N HIS A 144 7.89 6.80 2.27
CA HIS A 144 7.98 6.56 3.72
C HIS A 144 7.21 5.30 4.15
N ALA A 145 6.04 5.05 3.58
CA ALA A 145 5.28 3.84 3.85
C ALA A 145 6.04 2.57 3.44
N ARG A 146 6.66 2.61 2.26
CA ARG A 146 7.46 1.49 1.75
C ARG A 146 8.73 1.30 2.58
N GLU A 147 9.44 2.37 2.92
CA GLU A 147 10.64 2.34 3.76
C GLU A 147 10.36 1.74 5.14
N TRP A 148 9.29 2.20 5.81
CA TRP A 148 8.81 1.60 7.06
C TRP A 148 8.51 0.11 6.89
N ALA A 149 7.76 -0.25 5.85
CA ALA A 149 7.33 -1.62 5.67
C ALA A 149 8.49 -2.57 5.33
N TYR A 150 9.61 -2.07 4.81
CA TYR A 150 10.85 -2.84 4.66
C TYR A 150 11.67 -2.91 5.94
N ARG A 151 11.61 -1.87 6.79
CA ARG A 151 12.39 -1.75 8.02
C ARG A 151 11.77 -2.52 9.19
N VAL A 152 10.45 -2.55 9.29
CA VAL A 152 9.70 -3.23 10.36
C VAL A 152 9.56 -4.70 10.02
N THR A 153 9.93 -5.55 10.99
CA THR A 153 9.87 -7.01 10.88
C THR A 153 8.72 -7.58 11.72
N ALA A 154 8.30 -8.80 11.39
CA ALA A 154 7.35 -9.55 12.20
C ALA A 154 7.77 -9.64 13.68
N ARG A 155 9.06 -9.90 13.95
CA ARG A 155 9.61 -9.95 15.32
C ARG A 155 9.35 -8.67 16.10
N SER A 156 9.64 -7.51 15.51
CA SER A 156 9.47 -6.21 16.18
C SER A 156 8.03 -5.96 16.61
N ILE A 157 7.03 -6.35 15.79
CA ILE A 157 5.62 -6.28 16.16
C ILE A 157 5.29 -7.24 17.32
N ILE A 158 5.81 -8.46 17.29
CA ILE A 158 5.59 -9.44 18.37
C ILE A 158 6.19 -8.97 19.70
N GLU A 159 7.39 -8.39 19.68
CA GLU A 159 8.06 -7.84 20.86
C GLU A 159 7.26 -6.68 21.47
N GLU A 160 6.71 -5.78 20.65
CA GLU A 160 5.90 -4.66 21.12
C GLU A 160 4.52 -5.10 21.64
N LYS A 161 3.85 -6.03 20.95
CA LYS A 161 2.53 -6.55 21.32
C LYS A 161 2.57 -7.44 22.57
N GLY A 162 3.69 -8.13 22.79
CA GLY A 162 3.82 -9.27 23.67
C GLY A 162 3.38 -10.54 22.95
N GLY A 163 4.30 -11.49 22.75
CA GLY A 163 4.11 -12.73 21.99
C GLY A 163 3.13 -13.75 22.56
N HIS A 164 2.16 -13.32 23.36
CA HIS A 164 1.12 -14.19 23.89
C HIS A 164 0.19 -14.65 22.75
N VAL A 165 0.10 -15.97 22.56
CA VAL A 165 -0.82 -16.59 21.60
C VAL A 165 -1.91 -17.32 22.36
N HIS A 166 -3.16 -16.99 22.08
CA HIS A 166 -4.28 -17.79 22.55
C HIS A 166 -4.41 -19.04 21.68
N ALA A 167 -4.15 -20.19 22.28
CA ALA A 167 -4.18 -21.49 21.64
C ALA A 167 -5.23 -22.41 22.29
N VAL A 168 -5.81 -23.31 21.50
CA VAL A 168 -6.77 -24.32 21.92
C VAL A 168 -6.40 -25.69 21.36
N ALA A 169 -6.95 -26.75 21.94
CA ALA A 169 -6.78 -28.11 21.43
C ALA A 169 -7.71 -28.38 20.23
N PRO A 170 -7.43 -29.36 19.37
CA PRO A 170 -8.27 -29.66 18.20
C PRO A 170 -9.67 -30.18 18.60
N SER A 171 -9.79 -30.70 19.82
CA SER A 171 -11.02 -31.22 20.43
C SER A 171 -11.84 -30.15 21.18
N THR A 172 -11.28 -28.96 21.42
CA THR A 172 -11.99 -27.85 22.06
C THR A 172 -13.25 -27.50 21.26
N SER A 173 -14.39 -27.33 21.93
CA SER A 173 -15.63 -27.02 21.22
C SER A 173 -15.60 -25.64 20.58
N VAL A 174 -16.26 -25.46 19.45
CA VAL A 174 -16.36 -24.13 18.81
C VAL A 174 -17.02 -23.11 19.73
N SER A 175 -17.98 -23.53 20.57
CA SER A 175 -18.61 -22.64 21.57
C SER A 175 -17.61 -22.05 22.56
N GLU A 176 -16.65 -22.86 23.01
CA GLU A 176 -15.57 -22.44 23.91
C GLU A 176 -14.58 -21.51 23.18
N VAL A 177 -14.24 -21.83 21.93
CA VAL A 177 -13.43 -20.93 21.09
C VAL A 177 -14.09 -19.55 20.97
N VAL A 178 -15.39 -19.48 20.68
CA VAL A 178 -16.12 -18.21 20.59
C VAL A 178 -16.07 -17.42 21.91
N GLN A 179 -16.12 -18.10 23.06
CA GLN A 179 -15.95 -17.44 24.36
C GLN A 179 -14.55 -16.85 24.53
N ILE A 180 -13.51 -17.60 24.16
CA ILE A 180 -12.11 -17.13 24.17
C ILE A 180 -11.93 -15.91 23.26
N LEU A 181 -12.46 -15.97 22.03
CA LEU A 181 -12.42 -14.84 21.08
C LEU A 181 -13.04 -13.57 21.70
N ARG A 182 -14.22 -13.72 22.31
CA ARG A 182 -14.95 -12.62 22.97
C ARG A 182 -14.21 -12.08 24.19
N GLU A 183 -13.75 -12.95 25.08
CA GLU A 183 -13.12 -12.59 26.35
C GLU A 183 -11.82 -11.80 26.12
N HIS A 184 -10.99 -12.28 25.19
CA HIS A 184 -9.71 -11.66 24.88
C HIS A 184 -9.79 -10.61 23.76
N ARG A 185 -10.96 -10.41 23.16
CA ARG A 185 -11.20 -9.46 22.05
C ARG A 185 -10.26 -9.70 20.87
N ILE A 186 -10.10 -10.97 20.49
CA ILE A 186 -9.23 -11.42 19.39
C ILE A 186 -10.07 -12.02 18.25
N GLY A 187 -9.57 -11.93 17.03
CA GLY A 187 -10.27 -12.42 15.84
C GLY A 187 -9.95 -13.86 15.44
N SER A 188 -8.98 -14.50 16.10
CA SER A 188 -8.62 -15.91 15.85
C SER A 188 -7.84 -16.52 17.01
N VAL A 189 -7.90 -17.84 17.12
CA VAL A 189 -7.03 -18.67 17.96
C VAL A 189 -6.18 -19.60 17.11
N LEU A 190 -5.02 -19.96 17.64
CA LEU A 190 -4.22 -21.05 17.10
C LEU A 190 -4.76 -22.39 17.62
N VAL A 191 -4.76 -23.42 16.79
CA VAL A 191 -5.08 -24.78 17.23
C VAL A 191 -3.77 -25.55 17.26
N LEU A 192 -3.40 -26.04 18.45
CA LEU A 192 -2.18 -26.81 18.66
C LEU A 192 -2.52 -28.27 18.91
N ASP A 193 -1.74 -29.19 18.37
CA ASP A 193 -1.84 -30.61 18.70
C ASP A 193 -1.26 -30.91 20.11
N ASP A 194 -1.36 -32.16 20.55
CA ASP A 194 -0.85 -32.60 21.86
C ASP A 194 0.69 -32.49 21.98
N HIS A 195 1.39 -32.28 20.87
CA HIS A 195 2.83 -32.09 20.80
C HIS A 195 3.22 -30.59 20.76
N GLY A 196 2.25 -29.68 20.73
CA GLY A 196 2.47 -28.25 20.64
C GLY A 196 2.69 -27.73 19.21
N ASN A 197 2.52 -28.57 18.18
CA ASN A 197 2.64 -28.15 16.79
C ASN A 197 1.35 -27.49 16.31
N ILE A 198 1.45 -26.63 15.30
CA ILE A 198 0.30 -25.99 14.68
C ILE A 198 -0.54 -27.04 13.92
N ALA A 199 -1.71 -27.36 14.47
CA ALA A 199 -2.71 -28.21 13.82
C ALA A 199 -3.66 -27.38 12.92
N GLY A 200 -3.86 -26.10 13.24
CA GLY A 200 -4.72 -25.21 12.47
C GLY A 200 -4.82 -23.80 13.02
N VAL A 201 -5.62 -22.98 12.35
CA VAL A 201 -6.08 -21.67 12.84
C VAL A 201 -7.59 -21.61 12.74
N LEU A 202 -8.24 -21.05 13.74
CA LEU A 202 -9.70 -20.87 13.75
C LEU A 202 -10.04 -19.40 14.00
N SER A 203 -10.71 -18.77 13.03
CA SER A 203 -11.10 -17.37 13.07
C SER A 203 -12.62 -17.20 13.20
N GLU A 204 -13.05 -15.98 13.56
CA GLU A 204 -14.46 -15.59 13.52
C GLU A 204 -15.12 -15.91 12.17
N ARG A 205 -14.38 -15.74 11.06
CA ARG A 205 -14.88 -16.01 9.71
C ARG A 205 -15.15 -17.49 9.49
N ASP A 206 -14.33 -18.36 10.05
CA ASP A 206 -14.51 -19.81 9.94
C ASP A 206 -15.75 -20.26 10.73
N VAL A 207 -15.98 -19.64 11.91
CA VAL A 207 -17.22 -19.86 12.68
C VAL A 207 -18.45 -19.40 11.89
N VAL A 208 -18.42 -18.19 11.30
CA VAL A 208 -19.52 -17.69 10.47
C VAL A 208 -19.77 -18.58 9.24
N ARG A 209 -18.70 -19.05 8.58
CA ARG A 209 -18.81 -19.98 7.45
C ARG A 209 -19.44 -21.30 7.88
N GLY A 210 -18.96 -21.89 8.98
CA GLY A 210 -19.51 -23.13 9.52
C GLY A 210 -21.00 -22.99 9.87
N LEU A 211 -21.40 -21.90 10.52
CA LEU A 211 -22.81 -21.65 10.85
C LEU A 211 -23.71 -21.51 9.61
N ALA A 212 -23.17 -21.02 8.49
CA ALA A 212 -23.91 -20.89 7.23
C ALA A 212 -24.03 -22.22 6.47
N GLU A 213 -23.14 -23.18 6.72
CA GLU A 213 -23.16 -24.51 6.13
C GLU A 213 -24.09 -25.40 6.97
N GLU A 214 -25.41 -25.40 6.64
CA GLU A 214 -26.57 -25.92 7.41
C GLU A 214 -26.59 -27.42 7.82
N SER A 215 -25.43 -28.08 8.01
CA SER A 215 -25.34 -29.54 8.10
C SER A 215 -24.94 -30.11 9.48
N VAL A 216 -24.45 -29.30 10.42
CA VAL A 216 -23.95 -29.77 11.72
C VAL A 216 -24.24 -28.73 12.81
N ASP A 217 -24.44 -29.19 14.05
CA ASP A 217 -24.36 -28.33 15.23
C ASP A 217 -22.92 -27.86 15.46
N VAL A 218 -22.54 -26.81 14.73
CA VAL A 218 -21.17 -26.29 14.68
C VAL A 218 -20.68 -25.87 16.07
N LEU A 219 -21.54 -25.31 16.92
CA LEU A 219 -21.14 -24.83 18.23
C LEU A 219 -20.68 -25.96 19.16
N ASN A 220 -21.31 -27.14 19.04
CA ASN A 220 -20.93 -28.34 19.79
C ASN A 220 -19.85 -29.19 19.07
N SER A 221 -19.49 -28.84 17.83
CA SER A 221 -18.44 -29.52 17.08
C SER A 221 -17.04 -29.15 17.61
N PRO A 222 -16.05 -30.04 17.45
CA PRO A 222 -14.67 -29.71 17.81
C PRO A 222 -14.08 -28.67 16.84
N ALA A 223 -13.12 -27.87 17.31
CA ALA A 223 -12.44 -26.85 16.51
C ALA A 223 -11.82 -27.44 15.23
N SER A 224 -11.31 -28.67 15.31
CA SER A 224 -10.79 -29.44 14.17
C SER A 224 -11.78 -29.64 13.03
N ALA A 225 -13.09 -29.56 13.26
CA ALA A 225 -14.11 -29.72 12.23
C ALA A 225 -14.19 -28.52 11.27
N ILE A 226 -13.81 -27.32 11.73
CA ILE A 226 -13.97 -26.08 10.96
C ILE A 226 -12.70 -25.22 10.87
N MET A 227 -11.61 -25.61 11.54
CA MET A 227 -10.33 -24.91 11.47
C MET A 227 -9.72 -24.98 10.07
N THR A 228 -8.91 -23.97 9.73
CA THR A 228 -8.04 -24.02 8.56
C THR A 228 -6.78 -24.78 8.92
N THR A 229 -6.53 -25.92 8.25
CA THR A 229 -5.38 -26.81 8.53
C THR A 229 -4.11 -26.41 7.77
N ASN A 230 -4.24 -25.83 6.58
CA ASN A 230 -3.11 -25.29 5.83
C ASN A 230 -2.76 -23.89 6.36
N VAL A 231 -2.04 -23.86 7.48
CA VAL A 231 -1.66 -22.61 8.15
C VAL A 231 -0.45 -22.01 7.46
N ILE A 232 -0.62 -20.78 6.98
CA ILE A 232 0.48 -19.99 6.41
C ILE A 232 1.15 -19.26 7.57
N THR A 233 2.48 -19.34 7.64
CA THR A 233 3.30 -18.73 8.69
C THR A 233 4.21 -17.65 8.10
N ALA A 234 4.71 -16.79 8.97
CA ALA A 234 5.76 -15.83 8.66
C ALA A 234 7.03 -16.16 9.47
N GLY A 235 8.20 -15.88 8.90
CA GLY A 235 9.45 -15.85 9.65
C GLY A 235 9.56 -14.59 10.51
N PRO A 236 10.36 -14.61 11.59
CA PRO A 236 10.54 -13.43 12.45
C PRO A 236 11.16 -12.24 11.72
N ASP A 237 12.03 -12.49 10.74
CA ASP A 237 12.74 -11.47 9.98
C ASP A 237 11.99 -11.04 8.70
N ASP A 238 10.81 -11.61 8.46
CA ASP A 238 9.95 -11.16 7.37
C ASP A 238 9.56 -9.70 7.60
N ASN A 239 9.85 -8.86 6.61
CA ASN A 239 9.47 -7.46 6.64
C ASN A 239 7.95 -7.31 6.44
N MET A 240 7.43 -6.17 6.87
CA MET A 240 6.00 -5.91 6.84
C MET A 240 5.41 -5.84 5.43
N MET A 241 6.21 -5.45 4.41
CA MET A 241 5.76 -5.55 3.01
C MET A 241 5.37 -6.99 2.66
N SER A 242 6.22 -7.96 3.01
CA SER A 242 6.01 -9.38 2.71
C SER A 242 4.83 -9.96 3.49
N VAL A 243 4.72 -9.60 4.78
CA VAL A 243 3.59 -9.99 5.63
C VAL A 243 2.26 -9.46 5.09
N MET A 244 2.20 -8.17 4.71
CA MET A 244 1.00 -7.55 4.14
C MET A 244 0.63 -8.13 2.78
N ALA A 245 1.60 -8.36 1.90
CA ALA A 245 1.38 -9.01 0.62
C ALA A 245 0.78 -10.41 0.82
N CYS A 246 1.37 -11.22 1.70
CA CYS A 246 0.86 -12.55 2.03
C CYS A 246 -0.59 -12.50 2.55
N MET A 247 -0.92 -11.56 3.45
CA MET A 247 -2.29 -11.38 3.94
C MET A 247 -3.28 -11.03 2.81
N SER A 248 -2.90 -10.13 1.90
CA SER A 248 -3.72 -9.72 0.76
C SER A 248 -3.96 -10.86 -0.23
N ASP A 249 -2.87 -11.49 -0.70
CA ASP A 249 -2.91 -12.53 -1.74
C ASP A 249 -3.72 -13.74 -1.28
N ARG A 250 -3.52 -14.12 -0.02
CA ARG A 250 -4.16 -15.30 0.57
C ARG A 250 -5.50 -14.99 1.22
N ARG A 251 -5.89 -13.71 1.26
CA ARG A 251 -7.12 -13.19 1.90
C ARG A 251 -7.25 -13.58 3.38
N ILE A 252 -6.11 -13.74 4.04
CA ILE A 252 -6.01 -14.03 5.47
C ILE A 252 -5.73 -12.74 6.26
N ARG A 253 -5.97 -12.77 7.57
CA ARG A 253 -5.79 -11.60 8.44
C ARG A 253 -4.93 -11.87 9.66
N HIS A 254 -4.50 -13.12 9.83
CA HIS A 254 -3.70 -13.57 10.94
C HIS A 254 -2.60 -14.48 10.38
N LEU A 255 -1.37 -14.27 10.83
CA LEU A 255 -0.18 -15.00 10.44
C LEU A 255 0.58 -15.38 11.72
N PRO A 256 0.71 -16.68 12.04
CA PRO A 256 1.61 -17.13 13.09
C PRO A 256 3.06 -16.83 12.68
N VAL A 257 3.83 -16.31 13.62
CA VAL A 257 5.27 -16.08 13.45
C VAL A 257 6.00 -17.27 14.06
N VAL A 258 6.82 -17.95 13.27
CA VAL A 258 7.48 -19.20 13.66
C VAL A 258 8.98 -19.08 13.44
N GLU A 259 9.75 -19.54 14.43
CA GLU A 259 11.22 -19.66 14.39
C GLU A 259 11.58 -21.02 14.97
N ASP A 260 12.37 -21.82 14.23
CA ASP A 260 12.80 -23.16 14.65
C ASP A 260 11.65 -24.07 15.15
N ASP A 261 10.54 -24.11 14.38
CA ASP A 261 9.30 -24.83 14.70
C ASP A 261 8.57 -24.36 15.98
N GLN A 262 9.00 -23.26 16.59
CA GLN A 262 8.37 -22.65 17.75
C GLN A 262 7.53 -21.43 17.36
N VAL A 263 6.32 -21.35 17.89
CA VAL A 263 5.43 -20.19 17.70
C VAL A 263 5.91 -19.05 18.59
N LEU A 264 6.44 -18.00 17.97
CA LEU A 264 6.84 -16.77 18.67
C LEU A 264 5.65 -15.87 18.97
N GLY A 265 4.61 -15.93 18.13
CA GLY A 265 3.47 -15.03 18.23
C GLY A 265 2.46 -15.18 17.10
N LEU A 266 1.40 -14.38 17.16
CA LEU A 266 0.38 -14.28 16.12
C LEU A 266 0.18 -12.81 15.73
N ILE A 267 0.53 -12.46 14.49
CA ILE A 267 0.33 -11.12 13.92
C ILE A 267 -1.03 -11.08 13.24
N SER A 268 -1.87 -10.12 13.63
CA SER A 268 -3.08 -9.77 12.93
C SER A 268 -2.86 -8.55 12.02
N ILE A 269 -3.74 -8.37 11.03
CA ILE A 269 -3.79 -7.13 10.25
C ILE A 269 -3.96 -5.88 11.13
N GLY A 270 -4.63 -6.01 12.28
CA GLY A 270 -4.79 -4.93 13.26
C GLY A 270 -3.46 -4.53 13.90
N ASP A 271 -2.57 -5.49 14.16
CA ASP A 271 -1.25 -5.22 14.72
C ASP A 271 -0.37 -4.47 13.71
N VAL A 272 -0.44 -4.84 12.44
CA VAL A 272 0.24 -4.14 11.34
C VAL A 272 -0.22 -2.67 11.25
N ILE A 273 -1.53 -2.45 11.29
CA ILE A 273 -2.11 -1.10 11.25
C ILE A 273 -1.68 -0.30 12.49
N LYS A 274 -1.72 -0.93 13.68
CA LYS A 274 -1.31 -0.28 14.93
C LYS A 274 0.17 0.13 14.88
N ALA A 275 1.07 -0.77 14.48
CA ALA A 275 2.49 -0.48 14.36
C ALA A 275 2.76 0.69 13.38
N ARG A 276 2.00 0.77 12.29
CA ARG A 276 2.10 1.90 11.35
C ARG A 276 1.62 3.21 11.96
N ILE A 277 0.51 3.19 12.70
CA ILE A 277 -0.01 4.40 13.37
C ILE A 277 0.98 4.89 14.43
N SER A 278 1.50 3.99 15.26
CA SER A 278 2.43 4.36 16.34
C SER A 278 3.73 4.97 15.82
N GLU A 279 4.22 4.56 14.64
CA GLU A 279 5.34 5.22 13.97
C GLU A 279 4.98 6.65 13.52
N LEU A 280 3.82 6.83 12.87
CA LEU A 280 3.37 8.15 12.43
C LEU A 280 3.12 9.10 13.59
N GLU A 281 2.52 8.64 14.70
CA GLU A 281 2.32 9.42 15.92
C GLU A 281 3.66 9.80 16.59
N GLY A 282 4.68 8.93 16.49
CA GLY A 282 6.05 9.25 16.89
C GLY A 282 6.72 10.33 16.04
N GLU A 283 6.22 10.58 14.82
CA GLU A 283 6.72 11.60 13.89
C GLU A 283 5.85 12.88 13.83
N SER A 284 4.52 12.83 14.08
CA SER A 284 3.61 13.98 14.35
C SER A 284 2.15 13.55 14.64
N GLU A 285 1.46 14.16 15.61
CA GLU A 285 0.03 13.96 15.92
C GLU A 285 -0.90 14.39 14.76
N THR A 286 -1.52 13.48 13.99
CA THR A 286 -2.78 13.82 13.30
C THR A 286 -3.65 12.62 12.88
N LEU A 287 -4.94 12.67 13.24
CA LEU A 287 -6.05 11.77 12.84
C LEU A 287 -6.27 11.59 11.32
N LEU A 288 -5.65 12.39 10.45
CA LEU A 288 -5.77 12.28 9.00
C LEU A 288 -5.02 11.05 8.46
N ASP A 289 -3.94 10.66 9.13
CA ASP A 289 -3.16 9.48 8.76
C ASP A 289 -3.92 8.18 8.99
N TYR A 290 -4.89 8.16 9.93
CA TYR A 290 -5.77 7.03 10.21
C TYR A 290 -6.72 6.70 9.04
N ILE A 291 -7.29 7.74 8.39
CA ILE A 291 -8.17 7.58 7.22
C ILE A 291 -7.34 7.16 5.99
N GLU A 292 -6.12 7.68 5.87
CA GLU A 292 -5.22 7.27 4.80
C GLU A 292 -4.70 5.85 4.99
N ALA A 293 -4.32 5.40 6.20
CA ALA A 293 -3.91 4.01 6.48
C ALA A 293 -4.98 2.98 6.09
N ARG A 294 -6.26 3.33 6.27
CA ARG A 294 -7.38 2.49 5.81
C ARG A 294 -7.52 2.49 4.29
N ARG A 295 -7.23 3.62 3.63
CA ARG A 295 -7.15 3.75 2.18
C ARG A 295 -5.91 3.04 1.62
N TRP A 296 -4.84 2.94 2.39
CA TRP A 296 -3.64 2.15 2.08
C TRP A 296 -3.92 0.66 2.04
N HIS A 297 -4.81 0.12 2.87
CA HIS A 297 -5.27 -1.26 2.75
C HIS A 297 -6.05 -1.53 1.45
N GLU A 298 -6.70 -0.51 0.87
CA GLU A 298 -7.33 -0.60 -0.46
C GLU A 298 -6.30 -0.42 -1.58
N LEU A 299 -5.39 0.56 -1.47
CA LEU A 299 -4.26 0.76 -2.39
C LEU A 299 -3.35 -0.48 -2.46
N TYR A 300 -3.06 -1.14 -1.35
CA TYR A 300 -2.20 -2.34 -1.34
C TYR A 300 -2.91 -3.58 -1.93
N LYS A 301 -4.26 -3.62 -1.92
CA LYS A 301 -5.04 -4.62 -2.67
C LYS A 301 -5.03 -4.37 -4.18
N GLU A 302 -4.82 -3.12 -4.60
CA GLU A 302 -4.67 -2.74 -6.01
C GLU A 302 -3.20 -2.95 -6.48
N VAL A 303 -2.21 -2.75 -5.59
CA VAL A 303 -0.79 -2.60 -5.96
C VAL A 303 0.13 -3.82 -5.64
N GLY A 304 -0.35 -4.95 -5.12
CA GLY A 304 0.48 -6.16 -4.96
C GLY A 304 -0.19 -7.45 -5.46
N PRO A 305 0.54 -8.44 -6.05
CA PRO A 305 1.98 -8.59 -6.29
C PRO A 305 2.34 -8.77 -7.79
N ALA A 306 3.26 -7.95 -8.32
CA ALA A 306 3.91 -8.23 -9.61
C ALA A 306 5.42 -7.93 -9.65
N ALA A 307 6.04 -7.45 -8.56
CA ALA A 307 7.36 -6.83 -8.64
C ALA A 307 8.55 -7.67 -8.15
N TYR A 308 8.38 -8.94 -7.77
CA TYR A 308 9.51 -9.81 -7.40
C TYR A 308 9.35 -11.27 -7.85
N ALA A 309 8.85 -11.46 -9.06
CA ALA A 309 9.19 -12.67 -9.82
C ALA A 309 10.42 -12.33 -10.66
N GLU A 310 11.50 -13.09 -10.45
CA GLU A 310 12.84 -12.98 -11.08
C GLU A 310 13.88 -12.11 -10.35
N SER A 311 14.46 -12.70 -9.29
CA SER A 311 15.92 -12.77 -9.11
C SER A 311 16.30 -13.94 -8.22
#